data_AF-A0A3D1E099-F1
#
_entry.id   AF-A0A3D1E099-F1
#
_cell.length_a   1.000
_cell.length_b   1.000
_cell.length_c   1.000
_cell.angle_alpha   90.00
_cell.angle_beta   90.00
_cell.angle_gamma   90.00
#
_symmetry.space_group_name_H-M   'P 1'
#
loop_
_entity.id
_entity.type
_entity.pdbx_description
1 polymer ?
#
loop_
_entity_poly.entity_id
_entity_poly.type
_entity_poly.pdbx_seq_one_letter_code
_entity_poly.pdbx_strand_id
1 'polypeptide(L)' 'MMTQLLMPKATAVWLIDNTALSFDQIADFCSLHPLEVQSIADGETGIGIQGYDPVQNGQLTR' A
#
# COMPACT_ATOMS: atom_id res chain seq x y z
N MET A 1 -17.77 1.60 5.69
CA MET A 1 -17.55 1.89 4.26
C MET A 1 -16.11 1.51 3.98
N MET A 2 -15.84 0.55 3.09
CA MET A 2 -14.47 0.29 2.64
C MET A 2 -14.02 1.52 1.88
N THR A 3 -13.02 2.24 2.39
CA THR A 3 -12.47 3.38 1.71
C THR A 3 -11.79 2.88 0.44
N GLN A 4 -12.49 2.97 -0.69
CA GLN A 4 -11.96 2.51 -1.97
C GLN A 4 -10.64 3.24 -2.23
N LEU A 5 -9.53 2.51 -2.16
CA LEU A 5 -8.23 3.08 -2.47
C LEU A 5 -8.23 3.49 -3.94
N LEU A 6 -8.05 4.79 -4.18
CA LEU A 6 -7.93 5.32 -5.54
C LEU A 6 -6.69 4.74 -6.24
N MET A 7 -5.63 4.47 -5.47
CA MET A 7 -4.37 3.91 -5.96
C MET A 7 -3.83 2.83 -5.00
N PRO A 8 -4.39 1.61 -5.01
CA PRO A 8 -4.00 0.56 -4.06
C PRO A 8 -2.51 0.19 -4.14
N LYS A 9 -1.92 0.18 -5.34
CA LYS A 9 -0.48 -0.09 -5.51
C LYS A 9 0.40 1.01 -4.94
N ALA A 10 0.06 2.28 -5.17
CA ALA A 10 0.84 3.42 -4.66
C ALA A 10 0.71 3.56 -3.14
N THR A 11 -0.47 3.26 -2.60
CA THR A 11 -0.65 3.20 -1.15
C THR A 11 0.07 2.00 -0.53
N ALA A 12 0.11 0.84 -1.19
CA ALA A 12 0.91 -0.29 -0.72
C ALA A 12 2.40 0.08 -0.64
N VAL A 13 2.97 0.73 -1.66
CA VAL A 13 4.35 1.26 -1.64
C VAL A 13 4.55 2.17 -0.42
N TRP A 14 3.64 3.14 -0.22
CA TRP A 14 3.74 4.07 0.90
C TRP A 14 3.66 3.34 2.25
N LEU A 15 2.75 2.37 2.41
CA LEU A 15 2.59 1.62 3.65
C LEU A 15 3.81 0.74 3.95
N ILE A 16 4.43 0.12 2.95
CA ILE A 16 5.65 -0.69 3.13
C ILE A 16 6.79 0.18 3.68
N ASP A 17 6.96 1.40 3.17
CA ASP A 17 8.05 2.30 3.56
C ASP A 17 7.76 3.11 4.84
N ASN A 18 6.50 3.49 5.08
CA ASN A 18 6.13 4.44 6.14
C ASN A 18 5.45 3.77 7.35
N THR A 19 5.14 2.47 7.27
CA THR A 19 4.51 1.73 8.36
C THR A 19 5.25 0.43 8.64
N ALA A 20 5.09 -0.10 9.85
CA ALA A 20 5.63 -1.40 10.23
C ALA A 20 4.60 -2.54 10.03
N LEU A 21 3.64 -2.37 9.11
CA LEU A 21 2.63 -3.39 8.82
C LEU A 21 3.24 -4.57 8.07
N SER A 22 2.70 -5.76 8.31
CA SER A 22 3.11 -6.97 7.56
C SER A 22 2.56 -6.96 6.14
N PHE A 23 3.25 -7.62 5.20
CA PHE A 23 2.82 -7.69 3.79
C PHE A 23 1.39 -8.20 3.62
N ASP A 24 0.97 -9.15 4.47
CA ASP A 24 -0.39 -9.68 4.48
C ASP A 24 -1.44 -8.63 4.90
N GLN A 25 -1.11 -7.77 5.87
CA GLN A 25 -1.99 -6.67 6.28
C GLN A 25 -2.10 -5.59 5.21
N ILE A 26 -0.98 -5.27 4.55
CA ILE A 26 -0.96 -4.31 3.44
C ILE A 26 -1.73 -4.86 2.25
N ALA A 27 -1.59 -6.16 1.97
CA ALA A 27 -2.34 -6.86 0.94
C ALA A 27 -3.84 -6.84 1.20
N ASP A 28 -4.28 -7.18 2.41
CA ASP A 28 -5.69 -7.10 2.82
C ASP A 28 -6.23 -5.67 2.72
N PHE A 29 -5.47 -4.69 3.22
CA PHE A 29 -5.86 -3.28 3.20
C PHE A 29 -5.97 -2.71 1.79
N CYS A 30 -5.00 -2.99 0.92
CA CYS A 30 -4.99 -2.52 -0.47
C CYS A 30 -5.78 -3.44 -1.41
N SER A 31 -6.36 -4.54 -0.92
CA SER A 31 -6.99 -5.60 -1.72
C SER A 31 -6.07 -6.10 -2.84
N LEU A 32 -4.79 -6.30 -2.50
CA LEU A 32 -3.74 -6.83 -3.37
C LEU A 32 -3.36 -8.25 -2.93
N HIS A 33 -2.66 -8.98 -3.78
CA HIS A 33 -2.07 -10.25 -3.37
C HIS A 33 -0.82 -9.99 -2.50
N PRO A 34 -0.56 -10.75 -1.42
CA PRO A 34 0.69 -10.64 -0.65
C PRO A 34 1.96 -10.85 -1.51
N LEU A 35 1.87 -11.58 -2.62
CA LEU A 35 2.97 -11.69 -3.59
C LEU A 35 3.22 -10.38 -4.34
N GLU A 36 2.17 -9.65 -4.74
CA GLU A 36 2.31 -8.32 -5.36
C GLU A 36 2.94 -7.34 -4.38
N VAL A 37 2.53 -7.36 -3.11
CA VAL A 37 3.10 -6.52 -2.05
C VAL A 37 4.58 -6.85 -1.82
N GLN A 38 4.96 -8.13 -1.86
CA GLN A 38 6.37 -8.55 -1.81
C GLN A 38 7.15 -8.08 -3.03
N SER A 39 6.65 -8.24 -4.25
CA SER A 39 7.32 -7.68 -5.45
C SER A 39 7.38 -6.15 -5.44
N ILE A 40 6.44 -5.47 -4.78
CA ILE A 40 6.54 -4.02 -4.54
C ILE A 40 7.68 -3.71 -3.57
N ALA A 41 7.77 -4.45 -2.46
CA ALA A 41 8.82 -4.28 -1.45
C ALA A 41 10.23 -4.65 -1.97
N ASP A 42 10.32 -5.66 -2.84
CA ASP A 42 11.55 -6.05 -3.53
C ASP A 42 11.97 -5.01 -4.58
N GLY A 43 11.05 -4.12 -4.94
CA GLY A 43 11.26 -3.12 -5.97
C GLY A 43 11.16 -3.70 -7.38
N GLU A 44 10.50 -4.84 -7.60
CA GLU A 44 10.24 -5.36 -8.94
C GLU A 44 8.99 -4.71 -9.56
N THR A 45 7.93 -4.55 -8.75
CA THR A 45 6.63 -4.02 -9.16
C THR A 45 6.39 -2.69 -8.46
N GLY A 46 6.72 -1.58 -9.10
CA GLY A 46 6.48 -0.25 -8.53
C GLY A 46 7.69 0.67 -8.45
N ILE A 47 8.80 0.31 -9.09
CA ILE A 47 9.87 1.26 -9.38
C ILE A 47 9.27 2.49 -10.06
N GLY A 48 9.43 3.65 -9.44
CA GLY A 48 8.90 4.92 -9.94
C GLY A 48 7.45 5.22 -9.59
N ILE A 49 6.77 4.36 -8.82
CA ILE A 49 5.47 4.69 -8.22
C ILE A 49 5.74 5.59 -7.01
N GLN A 50 5.32 6.84 -7.09
CA GLN A 50 5.34 7.75 -5.95
C GLN A 50 4.32 7.25 -4.91
N GLY A 51 4.79 6.93 -3.70
CA GLY A 51 3.94 6.47 -2.60
C GLY A 51 2.78 7.45 -2.37
N TYR A 52 1.55 6.92 -2.35
CA TYR A 52 0.34 7.72 -2.15
C TYR A 52 -0.12 7.60 -0.70
N ASP A 53 0.09 8.68 0.07
CA ASP A 53 -0.24 8.75 1.49
C ASP A 53 -1.76 8.65 1.71
N PRO A 54 -2.27 7.52 2.24
CA PRO A 54 -3.70 7.34 2.50
C PRO A 54 -4.16 8.06 3.77
N VAL A 55 -3.24 8.48 4.65
CA VAL A 55 -3.55 9.18 5.91
C VAL A 55 -3.88 10.65 5.60
N GLN A 56 -3.06 11.29 4.77
CA GLN A 56 -3.27 12.65 4.26
C GLN A 56 -4.57 12.75 3.46
N ASN A 57 -4.95 11.69 2.74
CA ASN A 57 -6.19 11.64 1.95
C ASN A 57 -7.43 11.26 2.79
N GLY A 58 -7.28 11.10 4.12
CA GLY A 58 -8.39 10.77 5.03
C GLY A 58 -8.91 9.34 4.88
N GLN A 59 -8.15 8.44 4.25
CA GLN A 59 -8.52 7.04 4.05
C GLN A 59 -8.07 6.13 5.20
N LEU A 60 -7.03 6.53 5.91
CA LEU A 60 -6.58 5.95 7.17
C LEU A 60 -6.65 7.02 8.26
N THR A 61 -7.32 6.71 9.35
CA THR A 61 -7.27 7.51 10.58
C THR A 61 -6.15 6.98 11.46
N ARG A 62 -5.34 7.88 12.04
CA ARG A 62 -4.29 7.53 13.01
C ARG A 62 -4.83 6.91 14.28
#